data_AF-A0A4S4ANG2-F1
#
_entry.id   AF-A0A4S4ANG2-F1
#
_cell.length_a   1.000
_cell.length_b   1.000
_cell.length_c   1.000
_cell.angle_alpha   90.00
_cell.angle_beta   90.00
_cell.angle_gamma   90.00
#
_symmetry.space_group_name_H-M   'P 1'
#
loop_
_entity.id
_entity.type
_entity.pdbx_description
1 polymer ?
#
loop_
_entity_poly.entity_id
_entity_poly.type
_entity_poly.pdbx_seq_one_letter_code
_entity_poly.pdbx_strand_id
1 'polypeptide(L)'
;MTERHAMTIRSGYLLLALSLTLGACSHLPPFLRPAATAPAEPAAKPVAKPAAAPEPSAPASKAKPQAPVRNLSTIIRMLERGRNSEAREALVAYLKREPGSGVARKLLYQLDSDPVAVFGEEHRRHVVSSGETLGGLAKRHLGDAMYFVGLARYNGISPAKGLNVGQALKIPRQRPVPPPARLEAEREKEPRAEETTQRDEAEQAAAPQRPAAREPRPAEASKAVETAESAREHQEQGIKLMRAGHLEAAHRAFGLALALSPGLEPAQQHHQEIGRKLVAGYHEAAVVHYRNQRLDEAIALWDKALALDPTFEPARGYRTRALEIKRRLNELDAS
;
A
#
# COMPACT_ATOMS: atom_id res chain seq x y z
N MET A 1 14.81 45.27 -53.03
CA MET A 1 13.46 45.51 -52.50
C MET A 1 13.43 45.06 -51.05
N THR A 2 12.99 45.95 -50.16
CA THR A 2 12.67 45.81 -48.72
C THR A 2 13.84 45.40 -47.80
N GLU A 3 14.59 46.35 -47.22
CA GLU A 3 14.33 47.05 -45.94
C GLU A 3 13.83 46.15 -44.79
N ARG A 4 14.55 46.13 -43.66
CA ARG A 4 14.08 46.67 -42.37
C ARG A 4 15.13 46.58 -41.23
N HIS A 5 15.49 47.77 -40.76
CA HIS A 5 15.82 48.18 -39.37
C HIS A 5 17.10 47.71 -38.66
N ALA A 6 18.05 48.64 -38.59
CA ALA A 6 19.00 48.84 -37.50
C ALA A 6 18.28 49.19 -36.18
N MET A 7 18.85 48.83 -35.02
CA MET A 7 19.36 49.79 -34.03
C MET A 7 20.01 49.08 -32.83
N THR A 8 21.32 49.24 -32.73
CA THR A 8 22.19 48.97 -31.58
C THR A 8 21.87 49.98 -30.47
N ILE A 9 21.69 49.51 -29.21
CA ILE A 9 21.63 50.39 -28.04
C ILE A 9 22.76 50.03 -27.06
N ARG A 10 23.50 51.09 -26.71
CA ARG A 10 24.78 51.17 -25.99
C ARG A 10 24.70 50.83 -24.51
N SER A 11 25.82 50.31 -24.01
CA SER A 11 26.25 50.36 -22.60
C SER A 11 26.29 51.78 -22.04
N GLY A 12 25.94 51.91 -20.75
CA GLY A 12 26.19 53.10 -19.93
C GLY A 12 26.33 52.72 -18.46
N TYR A 13 27.56 52.75 -17.96
CA TYR A 13 27.89 52.72 -16.53
C TYR A 13 27.46 54.03 -15.86
N LEU A 14 26.95 53.97 -14.63
CA LEU A 14 27.21 55.04 -13.65
C LEU A 14 27.20 54.50 -12.21
N LEU A 15 28.37 54.59 -11.58
CA LEU A 15 28.66 54.47 -10.16
C LEU A 15 28.25 55.74 -9.40
N LEU A 16 27.64 55.59 -8.22
CA LEU A 16 27.81 56.44 -7.01
C LEU A 16 27.02 55.78 -5.87
N ALA A 17 27.62 55.04 -4.92
CA ALA A 17 28.35 55.52 -3.74
C ALA A 17 27.57 56.52 -2.86
N LEU A 18 26.96 56.04 -1.75
CA LEU A 18 27.00 56.77 -0.47
C LEU A 18 26.80 55.84 0.75
N SER A 19 27.58 56.18 1.77
CA SER A 19 28.07 55.51 2.98
C SER A 19 27.12 55.35 4.20
N LEU A 20 27.43 54.30 4.98
CA LEU A 20 27.53 54.15 6.46
C LEU A 20 26.44 54.73 7.39
N THR A 21 25.98 53.88 8.32
CA THR A 21 26.31 54.00 9.77
C THR A 21 26.29 52.64 10.49
N LEU A 22 27.28 52.46 11.37
CA LEU A 22 27.55 51.31 12.23
C LEU A 22 26.59 51.22 13.44
N GLY A 23 26.42 49.99 13.96
CA GLY A 23 25.85 49.73 15.28
C GLY A 23 26.19 48.31 15.75
N ALA A 24 27.44 48.10 16.18
CA ALA A 24 27.88 46.91 16.91
C ALA A 24 27.99 47.25 18.39
N CYS A 25 27.54 46.35 19.28
CA CYS A 25 28.18 46.11 20.59
C CYS A 25 27.57 44.86 21.26
N SER A 26 28.25 43.74 21.07
CA SER A 26 28.22 42.56 21.93
C SER A 26 29.12 42.78 23.15
N HIS A 27 28.63 42.55 24.37
CA HIS A 27 29.48 42.47 25.56
C HIS A 27 28.94 41.47 26.59
N LEU A 28 29.69 40.37 26.77
CA LEU A 28 29.71 39.48 27.92
C LEU A 28 30.86 39.90 28.84
N PRO A 29 30.76 39.66 30.14
CA PRO A 29 31.86 38.98 30.84
C PRO A 29 31.41 37.94 31.88
N PRO A 30 32.35 37.17 32.48
CA PRO A 30 32.13 35.79 32.86
C PRO A 30 32.37 35.45 34.36
N PHE A 31 32.13 34.17 34.71
CA PHE A 31 32.67 33.36 35.82
C PHE A 31 32.60 33.86 37.28
N LEU A 32 31.98 33.06 38.16
CA LEU A 32 32.60 32.36 39.31
C LEU A 32 31.55 31.90 40.35
N ARG A 33 31.53 30.60 40.65
CA ARG A 33 31.03 29.97 41.90
C ARG A 33 32.29 29.69 42.76
N PRO A 34 32.27 29.67 44.12
CA PRO A 34 31.67 28.54 44.86
C PRO A 34 31.17 28.80 46.32
N ALA A 35 30.39 27.82 46.82
CA ALA A 35 30.27 27.19 48.15
C ALA A 35 30.10 27.95 49.51
N ALA A 36 29.08 27.47 50.25
CA ALA A 36 28.95 27.24 51.71
C ALA A 36 28.96 28.47 52.66
N THR A 37 27.94 28.70 53.50
CA THR A 37 27.62 27.91 54.71
C THR A 37 26.25 28.34 55.29
N ALA A 38 25.49 27.40 55.85
CA ALA A 38 24.31 27.66 56.70
C ALA A 38 24.72 27.92 58.17
N PRO A 39 23.81 28.42 59.02
CA PRO A 39 23.20 27.51 60.00
C PRO A 39 21.68 27.68 60.23
N ALA A 40 21.10 26.60 60.80
CA ALA A 40 19.71 26.29 61.13
C ALA A 40 19.14 27.09 62.33
N GLU A 41 17.82 27.17 62.55
CA GLU A 41 16.98 26.29 63.42
C GLU A 41 15.48 26.76 63.43
N PRO A 42 14.48 26.04 64.02
CA PRO A 42 14.17 24.60 63.94
C PRO A 42 12.65 24.23 63.80
N ALA A 43 12.42 23.02 63.27
CA ALA A 43 11.44 21.97 63.61
C ALA A 43 9.92 22.21 63.82
N ALA A 44 9.11 21.52 63.00
CA ALA A 44 7.91 20.79 63.45
C ALA A 44 7.73 19.49 62.64
N LYS A 45 7.43 18.39 63.34
CA LYS A 45 7.43 16.98 62.89
C LYS A 45 6.11 16.59 62.18
N PRO A 46 6.08 15.62 61.23
CA PRO A 46 4.85 14.98 60.79
C PRO A 46 4.52 13.72 61.62
N VAL A 47 3.25 13.60 61.98
CA VAL A 47 2.64 12.54 62.82
C VAL A 47 2.22 11.34 61.97
N ALA A 48 2.22 10.14 62.54
CA ALA A 48 1.88 8.87 61.86
C ALA A 48 0.61 8.18 62.40
N LYS A 49 -0.09 7.49 61.47
CA LYS A 49 -1.06 6.34 61.55
C LYS A 49 -2.49 6.57 62.11
N PRO A 50 -3.53 5.74 61.79
CA PRO A 50 -3.53 4.28 61.55
C PRO A 50 -4.40 3.71 60.38
N ALA A 51 -4.47 2.37 60.30
CA ALA A 51 -4.88 1.50 59.19
C ALA A 51 -6.40 1.14 59.06
N ALA A 52 -6.79 0.84 57.81
CA ALA A 52 -7.74 -0.16 57.27
C ALA A 52 -9.15 -0.42 57.87
N ALA A 53 -10.21 -0.26 57.04
CA ALA A 53 -11.22 -1.27 56.63
C ALA A 53 -12.14 -0.69 55.51
N PRO A 54 -12.98 -1.48 54.80
CA PRO A 54 -12.80 -1.85 53.39
C PRO A 54 -13.69 -1.06 52.41
N GLU A 55 -13.15 -0.74 51.23
CA GLU A 55 -13.98 -0.35 50.09
C GLU A 55 -14.61 -1.60 49.43
N PRO A 56 -15.88 -1.52 48.98
CA PRO A 56 -16.57 -2.65 48.38
C PRO A 56 -15.92 -3.01 47.05
N SER A 57 -15.41 -4.24 46.99
CA SER A 57 -14.94 -4.88 45.77
C SER A 57 -16.09 -4.97 44.76
N ALA A 58 -16.15 -4.01 43.83
CA ALA A 58 -16.85 -4.19 42.57
C ALA A 58 -16.20 -5.37 41.83
N PRO A 59 -17.00 -6.30 41.30
CA PRO A 59 -16.50 -7.58 40.84
C PRO A 59 -15.52 -7.38 39.69
N ALA A 60 -14.37 -8.05 39.80
CA ALA A 60 -13.48 -8.29 38.70
C ALA A 60 -14.29 -8.89 37.54
N SER A 61 -14.64 -8.06 36.56
CA SER A 61 -15.13 -8.53 35.28
C SER A 61 -13.96 -9.21 34.59
N LYS A 62 -13.82 -10.51 34.87
CA LYS A 62 -13.10 -11.46 34.04
C LYS A 62 -13.87 -11.60 32.72
N ALA A 63 -13.80 -10.59 31.89
CA ALA A 63 -14.08 -10.69 30.48
C ALA A 63 -12.84 -10.13 29.77
N LYS A 64 -11.96 -11.02 29.33
CA LYS A 64 -11.00 -10.67 28.27
C LYS A 64 -11.83 -10.01 27.17
N PRO A 65 -11.52 -8.77 26.72
CA PRO A 65 -12.08 -8.29 25.48
C PRO A 65 -11.68 -9.31 24.43
N GLN A 66 -12.63 -10.08 23.91
CA GLN A 66 -12.36 -10.89 22.74
C GLN A 66 -11.95 -9.88 21.67
N ALA A 67 -10.66 -9.90 21.34
CA ALA A 67 -10.08 -8.92 20.43
C ALA A 67 -10.94 -8.91 19.16
N PRO A 68 -11.35 -7.72 18.67
CA PRO A 68 -12.21 -7.61 17.50
C PRO A 68 -11.57 -8.42 16.38
N VAL A 69 -12.38 -9.21 15.67
CA VAL A 69 -11.95 -10.14 14.62
C VAL A 69 -10.89 -9.45 13.76
N ARG A 70 -9.62 -9.84 13.94
CA ARG A 70 -8.51 -9.20 13.25
C ARG A 70 -8.54 -9.66 11.81
N ASN A 71 -9.07 -8.81 10.93
CA ASN A 71 -9.00 -8.99 9.48
C ASN A 71 -7.57 -8.79 8.97
N LEU A 72 -7.28 -9.31 7.77
CA LEU A 72 -5.93 -9.26 7.20
C LEU A 72 -5.40 -7.83 7.05
N SER A 73 -6.26 -6.87 6.71
CA SER A 73 -5.90 -5.45 6.58
C SER A 73 -5.38 -4.85 7.89
N THR A 74 -5.96 -5.24 9.03
CA THR A 74 -5.48 -4.81 10.36
C THR A 74 -4.10 -5.36 10.64
N ILE A 75 -3.84 -6.60 10.24
CA ILE A 75 -2.55 -7.29 10.40
C ILE A 75 -1.49 -6.63 9.51
N ILE A 76 -1.82 -6.28 8.25
CA ILE A 76 -0.91 -5.56 7.35
C ILE A 76 -0.54 -4.20 7.96
N ARG A 77 -1.50 -3.45 8.52
CA ARG A 77 -1.22 -2.17 9.19
C ARG A 77 -0.32 -2.32 10.42
N MET A 78 -0.40 -3.45 11.13
CA MET A 78 0.54 -3.76 12.21
C MET A 78 1.97 -3.93 11.67
N LEU A 79 2.14 -4.62 10.55
CA LEU A 79 3.43 -4.80 9.88
C LEU A 79 4.00 -3.48 9.35
N GLU A 80 3.18 -2.63 8.75
CA GLU A 80 3.57 -1.28 8.30
C GLU A 80 4.06 -0.41 9.47
N ARG A 81 3.50 -0.61 10.66
CA ARG A 81 3.92 0.07 11.90
C ARG A 81 5.06 -0.65 12.62
N GLY A 82 5.67 -1.68 12.01
CA GLY A 82 6.79 -2.43 12.58
C GLY A 82 6.42 -3.32 13.78
N ARG A 83 5.13 -3.55 14.05
CA ARG A 83 4.64 -4.42 15.13
C ARG A 83 4.70 -5.89 14.72
N ASN A 84 5.90 -6.35 14.38
CA ASN A 84 6.12 -7.66 13.74
C ASN A 84 5.69 -8.84 14.62
N SER A 85 5.98 -8.80 15.92
CA SER A 85 5.62 -9.89 16.86
C SER A 85 4.10 -10.06 16.97
N GLU A 86 3.38 -8.94 17.16
CA GLU A 86 1.91 -8.96 17.25
C GLU A 86 1.25 -9.34 15.93
N ALA A 87 1.81 -8.86 14.81
CA ALA A 87 1.34 -9.23 13.49
C ALA A 87 1.55 -10.72 13.21
N ARG A 88 2.69 -11.29 13.61
CA ARG A 88 2.98 -12.72 13.49
C ARG A 88 1.92 -13.56 14.21
N GLU A 89 1.64 -13.26 15.47
CA GLU A 89 0.61 -13.96 16.24
C GLU A 89 -0.77 -13.84 15.58
N ALA A 90 -1.11 -12.64 15.10
CA ALA A 90 -2.36 -12.40 14.40
C ALA A 90 -2.44 -13.16 13.07
N LEU A 91 -1.34 -13.29 12.31
CA LEU A 91 -1.27 -14.09 11.07
C LEU A 91 -1.48 -15.57 11.35
N VAL A 92 -0.85 -16.11 12.40
CA VAL A 92 -1.06 -17.50 12.82
C VAL A 92 -2.53 -17.74 13.19
N ALA A 93 -3.13 -16.84 13.97
CA ALA A 93 -4.55 -16.92 14.31
C ALA A 93 -5.47 -16.76 13.09
N TYR A 94 -5.09 -15.92 12.12
CA TYR A 94 -5.82 -15.71 10.87
C TYR A 94 -5.81 -16.97 10.00
N LEU A 95 -4.63 -17.57 9.81
CA LEU A 95 -4.45 -18.76 8.97
C LEU A 95 -5.14 -20.01 9.53
N LYS A 96 -5.39 -20.08 10.84
CA LYS A 96 -6.24 -21.13 11.43
C LYS A 96 -7.69 -21.08 10.93
N ARG A 97 -8.18 -19.87 10.63
CA ARG A 97 -9.56 -19.65 10.14
C ARG A 97 -9.60 -19.65 8.61
N GLU A 98 -8.58 -19.09 7.97
CA GLU A 98 -8.47 -19.00 6.52
C GLU A 98 -7.16 -19.63 6.00
N PRO A 99 -7.04 -20.98 6.00
CA PRO A 99 -5.85 -21.68 5.50
C PRO A 99 -5.51 -21.35 4.04
N GLY A 100 -6.53 -21.03 3.24
CA GLY A 100 -6.43 -20.66 1.83
C GLY A 100 -5.76 -19.31 1.56
N SER A 101 -5.55 -18.45 2.58
CA SER A 101 -4.98 -17.12 2.36
C SER A 101 -3.49 -17.17 2.00
N GLY A 102 -3.21 -17.11 0.70
CA GLY A 102 -1.83 -17.06 0.18
C GLY A 102 -1.07 -15.82 0.64
N VAL A 103 -1.75 -14.68 0.79
CA VAL A 103 -1.17 -13.43 1.28
C VAL A 103 -0.74 -13.57 2.75
N ALA A 104 -1.60 -14.10 3.63
CA ALA A 104 -1.26 -14.29 5.03
C ALA A 104 -0.12 -15.30 5.21
N ARG A 105 -0.09 -16.38 4.41
CA ARG A 105 1.04 -17.33 4.39
C ARG A 105 2.34 -16.66 3.95
N LYS A 106 2.30 -15.84 2.90
CA LYS A 106 3.47 -15.12 2.39
C LYS A 106 4.02 -14.11 3.40
N LEU A 107 3.14 -13.37 4.08
CA LEU A 107 3.54 -12.42 5.12
C LEU A 107 4.15 -13.14 6.32
N LEU A 108 3.57 -14.27 6.74
CA LEU A 108 4.11 -15.08 7.84
C LEU A 108 5.48 -15.67 7.47
N TYR A 109 5.62 -16.21 6.26
CA TYR A 109 6.88 -16.75 5.76
C TYR A 109 8.01 -15.71 5.76
N GLN A 110 7.69 -14.46 5.38
CA GLN A 110 8.65 -13.34 5.44
C GLN A 110 9.03 -12.91 6.85
N LEU A 111 8.26 -13.26 7.88
CA LEU A 111 8.61 -12.97 9.28
C LEU A 111 9.45 -14.10 9.88
N ASP A 112 9.17 -15.34 9.50
CA ASP A 112 9.75 -16.54 10.13
C ASP A 112 11.05 -17.00 9.44
N SER A 113 11.23 -16.66 8.17
CA SER A 113 12.41 -17.08 7.39
C SER A 113 13.57 -16.11 7.53
N ASP A 114 14.78 -16.56 7.21
CA ASP A 114 15.92 -15.65 6.99
C ASP A 114 15.70 -14.86 5.69
N PRO A 115 15.72 -13.50 5.70
CA PRO A 115 15.60 -12.71 4.48
C PRO A 115 16.64 -13.06 3.42
N VAL A 116 17.88 -13.43 3.78
CA VAL A 116 18.89 -13.79 2.78
C VAL A 116 18.54 -15.12 2.10
N ALA A 117 18.03 -16.10 2.85
CA ALA A 117 17.53 -17.35 2.29
C ALA A 117 16.32 -17.15 1.34
N VAL A 118 15.46 -16.17 1.63
CA VAL A 118 14.27 -15.89 0.81
C VAL A 118 14.60 -15.11 -0.46
N PHE A 119 15.53 -14.15 -0.38
CA PHE A 119 15.79 -13.18 -1.44
C PHE A 119 17.15 -13.32 -2.13
N GLY A 120 18.02 -14.21 -1.64
CA GLY A 120 19.39 -14.41 -2.12
C GLY A 120 20.40 -13.41 -1.57
N GLU A 121 21.67 -13.78 -1.65
CA GLU A 121 22.79 -12.94 -1.21
C GLU A 121 23.08 -11.79 -2.17
N GLU A 122 22.82 -11.99 -3.47
CA GLU A 122 23.09 -10.98 -4.48
C GLU A 122 22.09 -9.81 -4.41
N HIS A 123 22.64 -8.62 -4.22
CA HIS A 123 21.87 -7.38 -4.19
C HIS A 123 22.49 -6.29 -5.04
N ARG A 124 21.63 -5.40 -5.56
CA ARG A 124 22.04 -4.11 -6.12
C ARG A 124 21.78 -2.98 -5.14
N ARG A 125 22.62 -1.95 -5.19
CA ARG A 125 22.37 -0.71 -4.44
C ARG A 125 21.31 0.12 -5.17
N HIS A 126 20.30 0.59 -4.44
CA HIS A 126 19.28 1.53 -4.88
C HIS A 126 19.26 2.73 -3.94
N VAL A 127 19.16 3.95 -4.49
CA VAL A 127 19.04 5.17 -3.69
C VAL A 127 17.60 5.61 -3.72
N VAL A 128 16.99 5.71 -2.54
CA VAL A 128 15.57 6.06 -2.40
C VAL A 128 15.32 7.44 -2.97
N SER A 129 14.37 7.52 -3.90
CA SER A 129 13.87 8.76 -4.49
C SER A 129 12.63 9.27 -3.74
N SER A 130 12.30 10.54 -3.96
CA SER A 130 11.10 11.14 -3.38
C SER A 130 9.84 10.36 -3.77
N GLY A 131 9.00 10.04 -2.77
CA GLY A 131 7.75 9.30 -2.95
C GLY A 131 7.87 7.78 -3.07
N GLU A 132 9.08 7.20 -3.02
CA GLU A 132 9.23 5.75 -3.00
C GLU A 132 8.85 5.15 -1.64
N THR A 133 8.27 3.95 -1.68
CA THR A 133 7.91 3.17 -0.49
C THR A 133 8.49 1.77 -0.59
N LEU A 134 8.63 1.08 0.56
CA LEU A 134 9.09 -0.31 0.59
C LEU A 134 8.20 -1.23 -0.24
N GLY A 135 6.88 -1.06 -0.17
CA GLY A 135 5.93 -1.82 -1.00
C GLY A 135 6.06 -1.51 -2.49
N GLY A 136 6.29 -0.24 -2.85
CA GLY A 136 6.54 0.15 -4.24
C GLY A 136 7.83 -0.47 -4.79
N LEU A 137 8.91 -0.42 -4.03
CA LEU A 137 10.20 -1.02 -4.39
C LEU A 137 10.11 -2.55 -4.48
N ALA A 138 9.41 -3.19 -3.53
CA ALA A 138 9.14 -4.61 -3.55
C ALA A 138 8.33 -5.03 -4.79
N LYS A 139 7.25 -4.30 -5.13
CA LYS A 139 6.49 -4.54 -6.37
C LYS A 139 7.38 -4.46 -7.60
N ARG A 140 8.16 -3.37 -7.70
CA ARG A 140 8.97 -3.07 -8.88
C ARG A 140 10.12 -4.07 -9.09
N HIS A 141 10.77 -4.48 -8.01
CA HIS A 141 12.01 -5.25 -8.09
C HIS A 141 11.86 -6.72 -7.73
N LEU A 142 10.86 -7.06 -6.90
CA LEU A 142 10.60 -8.42 -6.42
C LEU A 142 9.29 -9.00 -6.97
N GLY A 143 8.53 -8.20 -7.73
CA GLY A 143 7.30 -8.62 -8.42
C GLY A 143 6.03 -8.54 -7.56
N ASP A 144 6.13 -8.32 -6.25
CA ASP A 144 4.98 -8.22 -5.36
C ASP A 144 5.22 -7.20 -4.24
N ALA A 145 4.25 -6.29 -4.04
CA ALA A 145 4.27 -5.30 -2.98
C ALA A 145 4.26 -5.93 -1.58
N MET A 146 3.71 -7.15 -1.45
CA MET A 146 3.67 -7.89 -0.19
C MET A 146 5.06 -8.29 0.31
N TYR A 147 6.11 -8.17 -0.50
CA TYR A 147 7.49 -8.39 -0.05
C TYR A 147 8.10 -7.22 0.74
N PHE A 148 7.32 -6.19 1.07
CA PHE A 148 7.83 -5.01 1.82
C PHE A 148 8.42 -5.37 3.19
N VAL A 149 7.85 -6.36 3.88
CA VAL A 149 8.36 -6.82 5.20
C VAL A 149 9.71 -7.48 5.03
N GLY A 150 9.82 -8.40 4.07
CA GLY A 150 11.05 -9.10 3.75
C GLY A 150 12.14 -8.15 3.27
N LEU A 151 11.80 -7.18 2.42
CA LEU A 151 12.74 -6.15 1.95
C LEU A 151 13.23 -5.25 3.09
N ALA A 152 12.36 -4.89 4.03
CA ALA A 152 12.74 -4.12 5.22
C ALA A 152 13.72 -4.91 6.09
N ARG A 153 13.43 -6.20 6.35
CA ARG A 153 14.31 -7.10 7.11
C ARG A 153 15.65 -7.32 6.41
N TYR A 154 15.66 -7.50 5.09
CA TYR A 154 16.88 -7.62 4.28
C TYR A 154 17.81 -6.42 4.44
N ASN A 155 17.24 -5.24 4.67
CA ASN A 155 17.97 -3.98 4.87
C ASN A 155 18.20 -3.62 6.35
N GLY A 156 17.74 -4.44 7.29
CA GLY A 156 17.83 -4.14 8.73
C GLY A 156 17.04 -2.89 9.15
N ILE A 157 16.00 -2.53 8.41
CA ILE A 157 15.17 -1.34 8.69
C ILE A 157 13.77 -1.71 9.17
N SER A 158 13.18 -0.82 9.96
CA SER A 158 11.79 -0.97 10.40
C SER A 158 10.84 -0.35 9.38
N PRO A 159 9.79 -1.07 8.93
CA PRO A 159 8.74 -0.51 8.08
C PRO A 159 8.10 0.77 8.67
N ALA A 160 8.04 0.86 10.01
CA ALA A 160 7.44 1.98 10.73
C ALA A 160 8.11 3.32 10.46
N LYS A 161 9.42 3.31 10.17
CA LYS A 161 10.22 4.52 9.96
C LYS A 161 10.08 5.07 8.54
N GLY A 162 9.41 4.34 7.64
CA GLY A 162 9.36 4.69 6.23
C GLY A 162 10.75 4.65 5.58
N LEU A 163 10.84 5.26 4.39
CA LEU A 163 12.11 5.43 3.67
C LEU A 163 12.47 6.91 3.64
N ASN A 164 13.74 7.21 3.90
CA ASN A 164 14.26 8.57 3.74
C ASN A 164 14.78 8.76 2.32
N VAL A 165 14.51 9.91 1.72
CA VAL A 165 15.08 10.26 0.41
C VAL A 165 16.62 10.29 0.53
N GLY A 166 17.30 9.69 -0.44
CA GLY A 166 18.75 9.52 -0.42
C GLY A 166 19.25 8.31 0.36
N GLN A 167 18.37 7.58 1.06
CA GLN A 167 18.74 6.36 1.77
C GLN A 167 19.19 5.28 0.77
N ALA A 168 20.34 4.67 1.03
CA ALA A 168 20.81 3.54 0.24
C ALA A 168 20.17 2.24 0.74
N LEU A 169 19.51 1.52 -0.16
CA LEU A 169 18.93 0.20 0.07
C LEU A 169 19.64 -0.86 -0.77
N LYS A 170 19.78 -2.04 -0.18
CA LYS A 170 20.09 -3.28 -0.87
C LYS A 170 18.79 -3.85 -1.42
N ILE A 171 18.69 -3.93 -2.75
CA ILE A 171 17.57 -4.55 -3.44
C ILE A 171 18.04 -5.91 -3.97
N PRO A 172 17.47 -7.03 -3.49
CA PRO A 172 17.84 -8.35 -3.97
C PRO A 172 17.62 -8.50 -5.48
N ARG A 173 18.48 -9.25 -6.15
CA ARG A 173 18.37 -9.53 -7.60
C ARG A 173 17.57 -10.80 -7.90
N GLN A 174 17.55 -11.73 -6.95
CA GLN A 174 16.84 -12.99 -7.11
C GLN A 174 15.33 -12.79 -6.89
N ARG A 175 14.51 -13.52 -7.66
CA ARG A 175 13.09 -13.63 -7.37
C ARG A 175 12.91 -14.35 -6.02
N PRO A 176 12.01 -13.86 -5.15
CA PRO A 176 11.84 -14.46 -3.84
C PRO A 176 11.34 -15.90 -3.93
N VAL A 177 11.88 -16.79 -3.11
CA VAL A 177 11.37 -18.16 -2.99
C VAL A 177 9.95 -18.10 -2.39
N PRO A 178 8.92 -18.66 -3.06
CA PRO A 178 7.57 -18.67 -2.52
C PRO A 178 7.48 -19.56 -1.28
N PRO A 179 6.54 -19.28 -0.35
CA PRO A 179 6.31 -20.17 0.79
C PRO A 179 5.95 -21.57 0.29
N PRO A 180 6.43 -22.64 0.95
CA PRO A 180 6.08 -24.01 0.56
C PRO A 180 4.56 -24.19 0.55
N ALA A 181 4.04 -24.63 -0.59
CA ALA A 181 2.61 -24.83 -0.77
C ALA A 181 2.19 -26.10 -0.01
N ARG A 182 1.53 -25.93 1.15
CA ARG A 182 0.87 -27.04 1.85
C ARG A 182 -0.20 -27.75 1.00
N LEU A 183 -0.62 -27.15 -0.11
CA LEU A 183 -1.68 -27.64 -1.00
C LEU A 183 -1.22 -28.64 -2.08
N GLU A 184 0.08 -28.91 -2.22
CA GLU A 184 0.57 -29.97 -3.12
C GLU A 184 0.80 -31.30 -2.36
N ALA A 185 1.28 -31.24 -1.11
CA ALA A 185 1.59 -32.42 -0.30
C ALA A 185 0.36 -33.17 0.28
N GLU A 186 -0.84 -32.57 0.26
CA GLU A 186 -2.09 -33.25 0.67
C GLU A 186 -2.88 -33.79 -0.53
N ARG A 187 -2.49 -33.46 -1.78
CA ARG A 187 -3.04 -34.08 -3.00
C ARG A 187 -2.37 -35.42 -3.36
N GLU A 188 -1.19 -35.68 -2.83
CA GLU A 188 -0.43 -36.93 -3.03
C GLU A 188 -0.72 -38.02 -1.98
N LYS A 189 -1.65 -37.82 -1.05
CA LYS A 189 -1.90 -38.73 0.08
C LYS A 189 -3.26 -39.43 0.11
N GLU A 190 -3.81 -39.80 -1.05
CA GLU A 190 -4.73 -40.95 -1.13
C GLU A 190 -4.37 -41.85 -2.32
N PRO A 191 -4.43 -43.19 -2.15
CA PRO A 191 -3.60 -44.11 -2.91
C PRO A 191 -4.34 -44.70 -4.11
N ARG A 192 -3.63 -44.92 -5.22
CA ARG A 192 -3.98 -46.01 -6.13
C ARG A 192 -2.76 -46.60 -6.82
N ALA A 193 -2.35 -47.72 -6.24
CA ALA A 193 -1.75 -48.90 -6.87
C ALA A 193 -0.68 -48.65 -7.94
N GLU A 194 0.55 -48.92 -7.55
CA GLU A 194 1.55 -49.51 -8.42
C GLU A 194 0.97 -50.74 -9.12
N GLU A 195 1.02 -50.78 -10.44
CA GLU A 195 1.40 -52.01 -11.13
C GLU A 195 2.24 -51.61 -12.34
N THR A 196 3.54 -51.82 -12.17
CA THR A 196 4.52 -51.71 -13.25
C THR A 196 4.65 -53.10 -13.85
N THR A 197 4.34 -53.26 -15.13
CA THR A 197 4.91 -54.36 -15.91
C THR A 197 5.20 -53.89 -17.31
N GLN A 198 6.49 -53.76 -17.61
CA GLN A 198 6.99 -53.73 -18.99
C GLN A 198 6.85 -55.14 -19.58
N ARG A 199 6.23 -55.27 -20.76
CA ARG A 199 6.77 -56.11 -21.84
C ARG A 199 6.05 -55.84 -23.16
N ASP A 200 6.86 -55.63 -24.18
CA ASP A 200 6.45 -55.51 -25.57
C ASP A 200 5.85 -56.81 -26.14
N GLU A 201 5.19 -56.61 -27.27
CA GLU A 201 4.84 -57.55 -28.36
C GLU A 201 3.41 -58.15 -28.40
N ALA A 202 2.66 -57.57 -29.35
CA ALA A 202 1.67 -58.16 -30.24
C ALA A 202 0.38 -58.76 -29.65
N GLU A 203 -0.75 -58.07 -29.86
CA GLU A 203 -1.80 -58.57 -30.78
C GLU A 203 -2.77 -57.44 -31.19
N GLN A 204 -3.09 -57.41 -32.47
CA GLN A 204 -4.03 -56.49 -33.10
C GLN A 204 -5.47 -56.76 -32.63
N ALA A 205 -6.23 -55.69 -32.34
CA ALA A 205 -7.61 -55.43 -32.78
C ALA A 205 -8.39 -54.60 -31.74
N ALA A 206 -9.27 -53.75 -32.26
CA ALA A 206 -10.30 -52.96 -31.57
C ALA A 206 -9.86 -51.64 -30.92
N ALA A 207 -9.97 -50.57 -31.72
CA ALA A 207 -10.04 -49.20 -31.25
C ALA A 207 -11.30 -48.94 -30.39
N PRO A 208 -11.18 -48.11 -29.35
CA PRO A 208 -12.17 -47.06 -29.11
C PRO A 208 -11.55 -45.66 -29.20
N GLN A 209 -12.30 -44.78 -29.83
CA GLN A 209 -11.96 -43.41 -30.21
C GLN A 209 -11.54 -42.55 -29.00
N ARG A 210 -10.38 -41.89 -29.10
CA ARG A 210 -10.10 -40.68 -28.31
C ARG A 210 -11.09 -39.59 -28.74
N PRO A 211 -11.71 -38.82 -27.84
CA PRO A 211 -12.38 -37.61 -28.25
C PRO A 211 -11.33 -36.65 -28.81
N ALA A 212 -11.37 -36.47 -30.12
CA ALA A 212 -10.57 -35.48 -30.82
C ALA A 212 -10.82 -34.11 -30.19
N ALA A 213 -9.73 -33.42 -29.85
CA ALA A 213 -9.75 -31.99 -29.65
C ALA A 213 -10.40 -31.36 -30.88
N ARG A 214 -11.59 -30.79 -30.70
CA ARG A 214 -12.32 -30.12 -31.75
C ARG A 214 -11.52 -28.85 -32.08
N GLU A 215 -10.85 -28.84 -33.24
CA GLU A 215 -10.30 -27.61 -33.80
C GLU A 215 -11.43 -26.57 -33.86
N PRO A 216 -11.18 -25.32 -33.41
CA PRO A 216 -12.21 -24.29 -33.46
C PRO A 216 -12.65 -24.12 -34.92
N ARG A 217 -13.97 -24.08 -35.14
CA ARG A 217 -14.48 -23.89 -36.50
C ARG A 217 -13.94 -22.56 -37.06
N PRO A 218 -13.69 -22.43 -38.38
CA PRO A 218 -13.15 -21.20 -38.98
C PRO A 218 -13.93 -19.91 -38.61
N ALA A 219 -15.24 -20.03 -38.34
CA ALA A 219 -16.10 -18.94 -37.87
C ALA A 219 -15.93 -18.55 -36.39
N GLU A 220 -15.44 -19.46 -35.54
CA GLU A 220 -15.13 -19.21 -34.12
C GLU A 220 -13.72 -18.60 -33.98
N ALA A 221 -12.78 -19.03 -34.83
CA ALA A 221 -11.44 -18.46 -34.90
C ALA A 221 -11.43 -17.00 -35.40
N SER A 222 -12.22 -16.67 -36.44
CA SER A 222 -12.35 -15.29 -36.95
C SER A 222 -12.90 -14.32 -35.92
N LYS A 223 -13.98 -14.70 -35.21
CA LYS A 223 -14.54 -13.89 -34.12
C LYS A 223 -13.56 -13.67 -32.97
N ALA A 224 -12.79 -14.70 -32.60
CA ALA A 224 -11.78 -14.56 -31.56
C ALA A 224 -10.67 -13.56 -31.95
N VAL A 225 -10.27 -13.54 -33.23
CA VAL A 225 -9.30 -12.58 -33.77
C VAL A 225 -9.87 -11.16 -33.74
N GLU A 226 -11.10 -10.94 -34.20
CA GLU A 226 -11.77 -9.63 -34.18
C GLU A 226 -11.92 -9.09 -32.74
N THR A 227 -12.27 -9.95 -31.78
CA THR A 227 -12.36 -9.55 -30.36
C THR A 227 -10.99 -9.19 -29.76
N ALA A 228 -9.93 -9.89 -30.18
CA ALA A 228 -8.58 -9.61 -29.71
C ALA A 228 -8.02 -8.31 -30.31
N GLU A 229 -8.35 -8.02 -31.57
CA GLU A 229 -8.01 -6.75 -32.22
C GLU A 229 -8.75 -5.58 -31.57
N SER A 230 -10.06 -5.69 -31.37
CA SER A 230 -10.86 -4.69 -30.65
C SER A 230 -10.36 -4.44 -29.23
N ALA A 231 -9.90 -5.49 -28.52
CA ALA A 231 -9.29 -5.35 -27.20
C ALA A 231 -7.98 -4.52 -27.25
N ARG A 232 -7.16 -4.73 -28.28
CA ARG A 232 -5.92 -3.98 -28.49
C ARG A 232 -6.18 -2.52 -28.85
N GLU A 233 -7.20 -2.24 -29.67
CA GLU A 233 -7.61 -0.87 -30.00
C GLU A 233 -8.01 -0.08 -28.75
N HIS A 234 -8.84 -0.67 -27.89
CA HIS A 234 -9.22 -0.05 -26.61
C HIS A 234 -8.00 0.15 -25.69
N GLN A 235 -7.04 -0.77 -25.68
CA GLN A 235 -5.78 -0.59 -24.95
C GLN A 235 -4.97 0.60 -25.49
N GLU A 236 -4.79 0.72 -26.81
CA GLU A 236 -4.06 1.83 -27.42
C GLU A 236 -4.74 3.17 -27.14
N GLN A 237 -6.07 3.21 -27.22
CA GLN A 237 -6.86 4.37 -26.84
C GLN A 237 -6.64 4.75 -25.36
N GLY A 238 -6.65 3.76 -24.45
CA GLY A 238 -6.35 3.95 -23.04
C GLY A 238 -4.96 4.55 -22.81
N ILE A 239 -3.94 4.07 -23.52
CA ILE A 239 -2.57 4.59 -23.47
C ILE A 239 -2.53 6.05 -23.95
N LYS A 240 -3.22 6.38 -25.04
CA LYS A 240 -3.31 7.76 -25.56
C LYS A 240 -3.96 8.70 -24.54
N LEU A 241 -5.08 8.29 -23.95
CA LEU A 241 -5.79 9.06 -22.93
C LEU A 241 -4.95 9.24 -21.65
N MET A 242 -4.24 8.19 -21.23
CA MET A 242 -3.33 8.24 -20.08
C MET A 242 -2.19 9.24 -20.32
N ARG A 243 -1.56 9.22 -21.50
CA ARG A 243 -0.50 10.18 -21.88
C ARG A 243 -1.01 11.62 -21.94
N ALA A 244 -2.27 11.80 -22.30
CA ALA A 244 -2.95 13.11 -22.29
C ALA A 244 -3.44 13.53 -20.89
N GLY A 245 -3.24 12.72 -19.85
CA GLY A 245 -3.68 13.03 -18.48
C GLY A 245 -5.17 12.80 -18.21
N HIS A 246 -5.93 12.30 -19.17
CA HIS A 246 -7.35 12.00 -19.02
C HIS A 246 -7.57 10.66 -18.31
N LEU A 247 -7.25 10.62 -17.01
CA LEU A 247 -7.21 9.39 -16.22
C LEU A 247 -8.55 8.63 -16.17
N GLU A 248 -9.68 9.32 -15.98
CA GLU A 248 -11.00 8.67 -15.96
C GLU A 248 -11.34 7.99 -17.30
N ALA A 249 -11.09 8.69 -18.40
CA ALA A 249 -11.31 8.17 -19.74
C ALA A 249 -10.36 6.99 -20.04
N ALA A 250 -9.10 7.12 -19.64
CA ALA A 250 -8.11 6.05 -19.78
C ALA A 250 -8.52 4.79 -18.99
N HIS A 251 -8.96 4.95 -17.74
CA HIS A 251 -9.44 3.84 -16.90
C HIS A 251 -10.59 3.08 -17.57
N ARG A 252 -11.57 3.82 -18.14
CA ARG A 252 -12.68 3.22 -18.88
C ARG A 252 -12.22 2.48 -20.12
N ALA A 253 -11.34 3.06 -20.93
CA ALA A 253 -10.82 2.42 -22.14
C ALA A 253 -10.08 1.11 -21.82
N PHE A 254 -9.24 1.09 -20.77
CA PHE A 254 -8.62 -0.16 -20.33
C PHE A 254 -9.63 -1.16 -19.78
N GLY A 255 -10.70 -0.71 -19.11
CA GLY A 255 -11.79 -1.58 -18.66
C GLY A 255 -12.51 -2.27 -19.83
N LEU A 256 -12.75 -1.55 -20.94
CA LEU A 256 -13.31 -2.13 -22.16
C LEU A 256 -12.36 -3.16 -22.78
N ALA A 257 -11.06 -2.86 -22.85
CA ALA A 257 -10.06 -3.80 -23.32
C ALA A 257 -10.05 -5.11 -22.50
N LEU A 258 -10.13 -4.99 -21.17
CA LEU A 258 -10.14 -6.14 -20.25
C LEU A 258 -11.45 -6.93 -20.26
N ALA A 259 -12.57 -6.30 -20.63
CA ALA A 259 -13.85 -6.99 -20.82
C ALA A 259 -13.81 -7.91 -22.04
N LEU A 260 -13.08 -7.51 -23.10
CA LEU A 260 -12.89 -8.32 -24.30
C LEU A 260 -11.77 -9.36 -24.13
N SER A 261 -10.69 -9.00 -23.44
CA SER A 261 -9.55 -9.88 -23.18
C SER A 261 -9.09 -9.76 -21.73
N PRO A 262 -9.64 -10.60 -20.83
CA PRO A 262 -9.20 -10.62 -19.43
C PRO A 262 -7.72 -10.99 -19.34
N GLY A 263 -6.94 -10.16 -18.64
CA GLY A 263 -5.49 -10.38 -18.51
C GLY A 263 -4.63 -9.75 -19.61
N LEU A 264 -5.21 -8.93 -20.48
CA LEU A 264 -4.45 -8.18 -21.47
C LEU A 264 -3.49 -7.19 -20.79
N GLU A 265 -2.19 -7.33 -21.06
CA GLU A 265 -1.15 -6.41 -20.60
C GLU A 265 -0.67 -5.49 -21.74
N PRO A 266 -0.35 -4.22 -21.46
CA PRO A 266 -0.32 -3.56 -20.14
C PRO A 266 -1.68 -3.01 -19.65
N ALA A 267 -2.81 -3.30 -20.31
CA ALA A 267 -4.12 -2.76 -19.93
C ALA A 267 -4.51 -3.08 -18.48
N GLN A 268 -4.27 -4.30 -18.00
CA GLN A 268 -4.57 -4.71 -16.63
C GLN A 268 -3.80 -3.89 -15.60
N GLN A 269 -2.47 -3.78 -15.79
CA GLN A 269 -1.65 -2.98 -14.90
C GLN A 269 -2.10 -1.52 -14.87
N HIS A 270 -2.30 -0.90 -16.04
CA HIS A 270 -2.69 0.50 -16.13
C HIS A 270 -4.09 0.76 -15.55
N HIS A 271 -5.05 -0.14 -15.80
CA HIS A 271 -6.38 -0.04 -15.21
C HIS A 271 -6.31 -0.03 -13.67
N GLN A 272 -5.56 -0.95 -13.06
CA GLN A 272 -5.41 -1.00 -11.61
C GLN A 272 -4.70 0.23 -11.03
N GLU A 273 -3.64 0.70 -11.68
CA GLU A 273 -2.87 1.86 -11.21
C GLU A 273 -3.68 3.16 -11.30
N ILE A 274 -4.38 3.36 -12.41
CA ILE A 274 -5.23 4.53 -12.60
C ILE A 274 -6.43 4.47 -11.65
N GLY A 275 -7.05 3.30 -11.45
CA GLY A 275 -8.17 3.13 -10.53
C GLY A 275 -7.80 3.56 -9.10
N ARG A 276 -6.63 3.15 -8.60
CA ARG A 276 -6.11 3.59 -7.30
C ARG A 276 -5.91 5.10 -7.22
N LYS A 277 -5.37 5.73 -8.27
CA LYS A 277 -5.18 7.19 -8.34
C LYS A 277 -6.51 7.93 -8.33
N LEU A 278 -7.50 7.45 -9.08
CA LEU A 278 -8.84 8.03 -9.13
C LEU A 278 -9.55 7.94 -7.77
N VAL A 279 -9.51 6.77 -7.11
CA VAL A 279 -10.06 6.60 -5.76
C VAL A 279 -9.45 7.61 -4.77
N ALA A 280 -8.12 7.73 -4.75
CA ALA A 280 -7.42 8.70 -3.90
C ALA A 280 -7.79 10.14 -4.24
N GLY A 281 -7.78 10.52 -5.52
CA GLY A 281 -8.11 11.87 -5.97
C GLY A 281 -9.56 12.27 -5.67
N TYR A 282 -10.51 11.35 -5.87
CA TYR A 282 -11.91 11.59 -5.48
C TYR A 282 -12.06 11.77 -3.98
N HIS A 283 -11.36 10.96 -3.17
CA HIS A 283 -11.39 11.10 -1.71
C HIS A 283 -10.84 12.45 -1.26
N GLU A 284 -9.69 12.87 -1.77
CA GLU A 284 -9.07 14.15 -1.45
C GLU A 284 -9.98 15.32 -1.83
N ALA A 285 -10.53 15.31 -3.05
CA ALA A 285 -11.48 16.32 -3.50
C ALA A 285 -12.75 16.34 -2.62
N ALA A 286 -13.30 15.17 -2.27
CA ALA A 286 -14.47 15.07 -1.41
C ALA A 286 -14.21 15.66 -0.02
N VAL A 287 -13.03 15.43 0.57
CA VAL A 287 -12.65 16.02 1.86
C VAL A 287 -12.61 17.54 1.79
N VAL A 288 -12.15 18.13 0.68
CA VAL A 288 -12.19 19.58 0.46
C VAL A 288 -13.63 20.09 0.43
N HIS A 289 -14.53 19.43 -0.28
CA HIS A 289 -15.95 19.81 -0.30
C HIS A 289 -16.59 19.67 1.09
N TYR A 290 -16.33 18.57 1.78
CA TYR A 290 -16.85 18.30 3.12
C TYR A 290 -16.43 19.35 4.15
N ARG A 291 -15.14 19.75 4.14
CA ARG A 291 -14.62 20.82 5.01
C ARG A 291 -15.27 22.17 4.75
N ASN A 292 -15.72 22.40 3.52
CA ASN A 292 -16.45 23.60 3.11
C ASN A 292 -17.97 23.44 3.26
N GLN A 293 -18.44 22.43 4.00
CA GLN A 293 -19.87 22.13 4.22
C GLN A 293 -20.68 21.87 2.93
N ARG A 294 -20.00 21.65 1.80
CA ARG A 294 -20.58 21.25 0.52
C ARG A 294 -20.82 19.73 0.52
N LEU A 295 -21.83 19.30 1.27
CA LEU A 295 -22.06 17.89 1.60
C LEU A 295 -22.47 17.07 0.37
N ASP A 296 -23.27 17.65 -0.53
CA ASP A 296 -23.74 16.94 -1.73
C ASP A 296 -22.60 16.62 -2.70
N GLU A 297 -21.74 17.60 -2.96
CA GLU A 297 -20.57 17.41 -3.81
C GLU A 297 -19.55 16.45 -3.17
N ALA A 298 -19.39 16.50 -1.84
CA ALA A 298 -18.55 15.55 -1.12
C ALA A 298 -19.08 14.11 -1.23
N ILE A 299 -20.39 13.91 -1.02
CA ILE A 299 -21.04 12.60 -1.14
C ILE A 299 -20.89 12.07 -2.56
N ALA A 300 -21.14 12.88 -3.59
CA ALA A 300 -21.01 12.48 -4.99
C ALA A 300 -19.58 12.02 -5.34
N LEU A 301 -18.56 12.68 -4.79
CA LEU A 301 -17.16 12.29 -5.00
C LEU A 301 -16.81 11.00 -4.24
N TRP A 302 -17.29 10.80 -3.02
CA TRP A 302 -17.13 9.51 -2.35
C TRP A 302 -17.90 8.38 -3.04
N ASP A 303 -19.07 8.65 -3.63
CA ASP A 303 -19.79 7.68 -4.46
C ASP A 303 -18.96 7.26 -5.68
N LYS A 304 -18.31 8.20 -6.36
CA LYS A 304 -17.38 7.88 -7.45
C LYS A 304 -16.19 7.03 -6.98
N ALA A 305 -15.64 7.32 -5.80
CA ALA A 305 -14.57 6.51 -5.22
C ALA A 305 -15.03 5.07 -4.91
N LEU A 306 -16.21 4.92 -4.31
CA LEU A 306 -16.77 3.62 -3.95
C LEU A 306 -17.27 2.81 -5.15
N ALA A 307 -17.61 3.45 -6.26
CA ALA A 307 -17.90 2.77 -7.51
C ALA A 307 -16.65 2.10 -8.11
N LEU A 308 -15.45 2.62 -7.82
CA LEU A 308 -14.17 2.04 -8.25
C LEU A 308 -13.61 1.04 -7.24
N ASP A 309 -13.72 1.36 -5.95
CA ASP A 309 -13.33 0.48 -4.85
C ASP A 309 -14.40 0.51 -3.74
N PRO A 310 -15.36 -0.44 -3.77
CA PRO A 310 -16.40 -0.55 -2.75
C PRO A 310 -15.85 -0.78 -1.33
N THR A 311 -14.59 -1.22 -1.21
CA THR A 311 -13.94 -1.51 0.06
C THR A 311 -13.08 -0.35 0.59
N PHE A 312 -13.07 0.80 -0.10
CA PHE A 312 -12.31 1.97 0.30
C PHE A 312 -12.89 2.63 1.56
N GLU A 313 -12.42 2.15 2.72
CA GLU A 313 -12.92 2.52 4.05
C GLU A 313 -13.03 4.02 4.31
N PRO A 314 -12.07 4.89 3.91
CA PRO A 314 -12.21 6.33 4.12
C PRO A 314 -13.49 6.88 3.47
N ALA A 315 -13.75 6.58 2.20
CA ALA A 315 -14.95 7.08 1.54
C ALA A 315 -16.24 6.55 2.19
N ARG A 316 -16.30 5.27 2.59
CA ARG A 316 -17.46 4.71 3.30
C ARG A 316 -17.78 5.48 4.57
N GLY A 317 -16.80 5.62 5.45
CA GLY A 317 -16.99 6.26 6.76
C GLY A 317 -17.26 7.75 6.68
N TYR A 318 -16.64 8.46 5.74
CA TYR A 318 -16.92 9.88 5.53
C TYR A 318 -18.28 10.13 4.86
N ARG A 319 -18.66 9.32 3.87
CA ARG A 319 -19.97 9.38 3.22
C ARG A 319 -21.11 9.18 4.21
N THR A 320 -21.02 8.15 5.06
CA THR A 320 -22.03 7.91 6.11
C THR A 320 -22.18 9.12 7.04
N ARG A 321 -21.06 9.75 7.44
CA ARG A 321 -21.09 10.96 8.27
C ARG A 321 -21.72 12.14 7.55
N ALA A 322 -21.40 12.36 6.27
CA ALA A 322 -21.99 13.45 5.50
C ALA A 322 -23.49 13.28 5.28
N LEU A 323 -23.95 12.05 5.02
CA LEU A 323 -25.39 11.74 4.93
C LEU A 323 -26.12 12.04 6.24
N GLU A 324 -25.54 11.68 7.38
CA GLU A 324 -26.13 11.97 8.69
C GLU A 324 -26.19 13.48 8.98
N ILE A 325 -25.16 14.24 8.63
CA ILE A 325 -25.19 15.71 8.76
C ILE A 325 -26.27 16.30 7.86
N LYS A 326 -26.34 15.86 6.59
CA LYS A 326 -27.35 16.33 5.64
C LYS A 326 -28.77 16.05 6.13
N ARG A 327 -29.02 14.85 6.69
CA ARG A 327 -30.31 14.48 7.29
C ARG A 327 -30.71 15.46 8.40
N ARG A 328 -29.78 15.75 9.33
CA ARG A 328 -30.04 16.69 10.43
C ARG A 328 -30.29 18.12 9.97
N LEU A 329 -29.56 18.59 8.95
CA LEU A 329 -29.79 19.92 8.38
C LEU A 329 -31.20 20.03 7.78
N ASN A 330 -31.61 19.03 7.01
CA ASN A 330 -32.97 19.00 6.45
C ASN A 330 -34.07 18.97 7.52
N GLU A 331 -33.84 18.31 8.65
CA GLU A 331 -34.78 18.31 9.79
C GLU A 331 -34.90 19.68 10.45
N LEU A 332 -33.80 20.42 10.54
CA LEU A 332 -33.79 21.80 11.05
C LEU A 332 -34.49 22.77 10.10
N ASP A 333 -34.28 22.63 8.79
CA ASP A 333 -34.90 23.51 7.79
C ASP A 333 -36.41 23.24 7.62
N ALA A 334 -36.89 22.07 8.06
CA ALA A 334 -38.30 21.68 8.01
C ALA A 334 -39.09 21.99 9.29
N SER A 335 -38.43 22.46 10.35
CA SER A 335 -39.02 22.80 11.66
C SER A 335 -39.31 24.29 11.78
#